data_AF-A0A537AIZ6-F1
#
_entry.id   AF-A0A537AIZ6-F1
#
_cell.length_a   1.000
_cell.length_b   1.000
_cell.length_c   1.000
_cell.angle_alpha   90.00
_cell.angle_beta   90.00
_cell.angle_gamma   90.00
#
_symmetry.space_group_name_H-M   'P 1'
#
loop_
_entity.id
_entity.type
_entity.pdbx_description
1 polymer ?
#
loop_
_entity_poly.entity_id
_entity_poly.type
_entity_poly.pdbx_seq_one_letter_code
_entity_poly.pdbx_strand_id
1 'polypeptide(L)'
;MSIAVAVPEAPRGSYREMWLITLGHSLTHWYPATFYLILPIIGKELGLSYSQIGLIMTCQYIAGAVANIPGGVLVDTVGRKGVLMAVSLFWVGFPYLLMGFTHSYLMLLGCVALVGFGNSLWHPTAIPTLARRFPERKGLVLSLHGMG
;
A
#
# COMPACT_ATOMS: atom_id res chain seq x y z
N MET A 1 -30.67 -1.21 -32.80
CA MET A 1 -29.45 -0.40 -32.91
C MET A 1 -28.98 -0.05 -31.51
N SER A 2 -28.00 -0.78 -30.97
CA SER A 2 -27.41 -0.47 -29.66
C SER A 2 -26.37 0.64 -29.87
N ILE A 3 -26.62 1.81 -29.29
CA ILE A 3 -25.68 2.94 -29.33
C ILE A 3 -24.60 2.62 -28.31
N ALA A 4 -23.48 2.05 -28.77
CA ALA A 4 -22.30 1.92 -27.94
C ALA A 4 -21.81 3.32 -27.61
N VAL A 5 -22.07 3.78 -26.38
CA VAL A 5 -21.50 5.01 -25.84
C VAL A 5 -19.99 4.80 -25.80
N ALA A 6 -19.26 5.47 -26.69
CA ALA A 6 -17.81 5.44 -26.70
C ALA A 6 -17.33 5.99 -25.35
N VAL A 7 -16.79 5.11 -24.50
CA VAL A 7 -16.12 5.53 -23.27
C VAL A 7 -14.91 6.36 -23.69
N PRO A 8 -14.76 7.62 -23.23
CA PRO A 8 -13.64 8.45 -23.60
C PRO A 8 -12.32 7.73 -23.28
N GLU A 9 -11.41 7.63 -24.24
CA GLU A 9 -10.08 7.08 -23.96
C GLU A 9 -9.38 7.96 -22.92
N ALA A 10 -8.92 7.36 -21.84
CA ALA A 10 -8.13 8.07 -20.85
C ALA A 10 -6.86 8.63 -21.53
N PRO A 11 -6.41 9.86 -21.20
CA PRO A 11 -5.20 10.41 -21.78
C PRO A 11 -4.03 9.46 -21.54
N ARG A 12 -3.27 9.13 -22.60
CA ARG A 12 -2.08 8.27 -22.54
C ARG A 12 -1.18 8.72 -21.39
N GLY A 13 -0.81 7.77 -20.52
CA GLY A 13 0.03 8.05 -19.36
C GLY A 13 1.42 8.53 -19.76
N SER A 14 1.98 9.45 -18.99
CA SER A 14 3.38 9.84 -19.14
C SER A 14 4.28 8.82 -18.46
N TYR A 15 5.45 8.52 -19.03
CA TYR A 15 6.47 7.70 -18.35
C TYR A 15 6.86 8.25 -16.98
N ARG A 16 6.74 9.57 -16.76
CA ARG A 16 6.95 10.17 -15.44
C ARG A 16 5.94 9.67 -14.42
N GLU A 17 4.65 9.59 -14.78
CA GLU A 17 3.58 9.10 -13.91
C GLU A 17 3.80 7.61 -13.57
N MET A 18 4.19 6.82 -14.58
CA MET A 18 4.58 5.42 -14.38
C MET A 18 5.69 5.28 -13.33
N TRP A 19 6.81 5.98 -13.51
CA TRP A 19 7.95 5.89 -12.59
C TRP A 19 7.60 6.38 -11.18
N LEU A 20 6.78 7.42 -11.04
CA LEU A 20 6.31 7.87 -9.72
C LEU A 20 5.48 6.80 -8.99
N ILE A 21 4.60 6.10 -9.72
CA ILE A 21 3.79 5.02 -9.15
C ILE A 21 4.65 3.78 -8.86
N THR A 22 5.65 3.47 -9.70
CA THR A 22 6.59 2.38 -9.41
C THR A 22 7.42 2.68 -8.17
N LEU A 23 8.02 3.87 -8.07
CA LEU A 23 8.81 4.26 -6.88
C LEU A 23 7.97 4.30 -5.61
N GLY A 24 6.71 4.75 -5.71
CA GLY A 24 5.79 4.69 -4.59
C GLY A 24 5.48 3.25 -4.16
N HIS A 25 5.34 2.32 -5.10
CA HIS A 25 5.18 0.90 -4.78
C HIS A 25 6.39 0.34 -4.04
N SER A 26 7.61 0.72 -4.45
CA SER A 26 8.81 0.35 -3.71
C SER A 26 8.76 0.76 -2.26
N LEU A 27 8.31 1.98 -1.98
CA LEU A 27 8.15 2.44 -0.60
C LEU A 27 7.13 1.60 0.17
N THR A 28 6.01 1.22 -0.46
CA THR A 28 4.99 0.36 0.18
C THR A 28 5.52 -1.00 0.65
N HIS A 29 6.56 -1.53 0.00
CA HIS A 29 7.22 -2.77 0.40
C HIS A 29 8.48 -2.55 1.24
N TRP A 30 9.19 -1.46 1.02
CA TRP A 30 10.41 -1.13 1.75
C TRP A 30 10.14 -0.89 3.24
N TYR A 31 9.07 -0.17 3.59
CA TYR A 31 8.76 0.08 5.01
C TYR A 31 8.50 -1.22 5.79
N PRO A 32 7.59 -2.13 5.35
CA PRO A 32 7.39 -3.41 6.02
C PRO A 32 8.62 -4.31 6.00
N ALA A 33 9.36 -4.38 4.89
CA ALA A 33 10.57 -5.20 4.81
C ALA A 33 11.62 -4.76 5.84
N THR A 34 11.85 -3.45 5.95
CA THR A 34 12.76 -2.88 6.95
C THR A 34 12.27 -3.18 8.37
N PHE A 35 10.98 -3.02 8.63
CA PHE A 35 10.40 -3.32 9.93
C PHE A 35 10.57 -4.79 10.31
N TYR A 36 10.28 -5.73 9.40
CA TYR A 36 10.43 -7.16 9.66
C TYR A 36 11.89 -7.58 9.87
N LEU A 37 12.83 -6.91 9.19
CA LEU A 37 14.26 -7.13 9.38
C LEU A 37 14.70 -6.80 10.83
N ILE A 38 14.17 -5.71 11.41
CA ILE A 38 14.55 -5.26 12.76
C ILE A 38 13.63 -5.82 13.86
N LEU A 39 12.48 -6.40 13.51
CA LEU A 39 11.47 -6.88 14.46
C LEU A 39 12.02 -7.86 15.52
N PRO A 40 12.97 -8.77 15.22
CA PRO A 40 13.58 -9.62 16.24
C PRO A 40 14.36 -8.84 17.30
N ILE A 41 15.00 -7.72 16.91
CA ILE A 41 15.74 -6.85 17.84
C ILE A 41 14.76 -6.12 18.76
N ILE A 42 13.70 -5.55 18.18
CA ILE A 42 12.60 -4.94 18.94
C ILE A 42 11.98 -5.95 19.91
N GLY A 43 11.74 -7.17 19.45
CA GLY A 43 11.21 -8.25 20.27
C GLY A 43 12.10 -8.59 21.46
N LYS A 44 13.42 -8.61 21.26
CA LYS A 44 14.39 -8.82 22.34
C LYS A 44 14.39 -7.67 23.35
N GLU A 45 14.38 -6.42 22.89
CA GLU A 45 14.38 -5.24 23.76
C GLU A 45 13.11 -5.13 24.61
N LEU A 46 11.96 -5.50 24.04
CA LEU A 46 10.67 -5.47 24.72
C LEU A 46 10.34 -6.76 25.49
N GLY A 47 11.24 -7.75 25.49
CA GLY A 47 11.02 -9.03 26.16
C GLY A 47 9.85 -9.85 25.59
N LEU A 48 9.57 -9.73 24.29
CA LEU A 48 8.46 -10.40 23.62
C LEU A 48 8.77 -11.88 23.37
N SER A 49 7.74 -12.71 23.53
CA SER A 49 7.76 -14.09 23.05
C SER A 49 7.71 -14.16 21.51
N TYR A 50 8.16 -15.27 20.93
CA TYR A 50 8.03 -15.52 19.49
C TYR A 50 6.59 -15.46 19.00
N SER A 51 5.63 -15.90 19.81
CA SER A 51 4.20 -15.81 19.50
C SER A 51 3.73 -14.36 19.39
N GLN A 52 4.20 -13.48 20.28
CA GLN A 52 3.86 -12.05 20.23
C GLN A 52 4.47 -11.37 18.98
N ILE A 53 5.70 -11.74 18.61
CA ILE A 53 6.35 -11.26 17.37
C ILE A 53 5.55 -11.71 16.14
N GLY A 54 5.16 -12.99 16.07
CA GLY A 54 4.32 -13.50 15.00
C GLY A 54 2.95 -12.81 14.93
N LEU A 55 2.36 -12.48 16.09
CA LEU A 55 1.09 -11.78 16.16
C LEU A 55 1.16 -10.35 15.62
N ILE A 56 2.30 -9.65 15.77
CA ILE A 56 2.52 -8.33 15.17
C ILE A 56 2.37 -8.40 13.65
N MET A 57 3.08 -9.34 13.00
CA MET A 57 2.99 -9.54 11.56
C MET A 57 1.57 -9.94 11.13
N THR A 58 0.96 -10.86 11.88
CA THR A 58 -0.40 -11.35 11.60
C THR A 58 -1.43 -10.22 11.68
N CYS A 59 -1.32 -9.35 12.69
CA CYS A 59 -2.20 -8.20 12.87
C CYS A 59 -2.12 -7.24 11.68
N GLN A 60 -0.91 -6.96 11.18
CA GLN A 60 -0.71 -6.15 9.99
C GLN A 60 -1.38 -6.76 8.74
N TYR A 61 -1.21 -8.05 8.51
CA TYR A 61 -1.82 -8.74 7.37
C TYR A 61 -3.35 -8.82 7.47
N ILE A 62 -3.90 -9.10 8.66
CA ILE A 62 -5.35 -9.10 8.88
C ILE A 62 -5.92 -7.71 8.63
N ALA A 63 -5.29 -6.66 9.17
CA ALA A 63 -5.75 -5.29 8.97
C ALA A 63 -5.73 -4.91 7.47
N GLY A 64 -4.68 -5.30 6.73
CA GLY A 64 -4.63 -5.11 5.29
C GLY A 64 -5.70 -5.90 4.53
N ALA A 65 -5.94 -7.17 4.90
CA ALA A 65 -7.00 -7.98 4.31
C ALA A 65 -8.38 -7.33 4.49
N VAL A 66 -8.68 -6.85 5.70
CA VAL A 66 -9.90 -6.11 6.01
C VAL A 66 -9.98 -4.80 5.21
N ALA A 67 -8.86 -4.10 5.04
CA ALA A 67 -8.80 -2.83 4.32
C ALA A 67 -8.99 -2.95 2.80
N ASN A 68 -8.68 -4.10 2.20
CA ASN A 68 -8.85 -4.31 0.76
C ASN A 68 -10.32 -4.17 0.31
N ILE A 69 -11.28 -4.61 1.13
CA ILE A 69 -12.71 -4.53 0.82
C ILE A 69 -13.20 -3.07 0.68
N PRO A 70 -13.10 -2.21 1.72
CA PRO A 70 -13.47 -0.81 1.59
C PRO A 70 -12.52 -0.06 0.66
N GLY A 71 -11.27 -0.48 0.54
CA GLY A 71 -10.28 0.11 -0.36
C GLY A 71 -10.71 0.06 -1.82
N GLY A 72 -11.25 -1.06 -2.29
CA GLY A 72 -11.80 -1.15 -3.65
C GLY A 72 -12.91 -0.13 -3.91
N VAL A 73 -13.89 -0.06 -3.00
CA VAL A 73 -15.02 0.89 -3.10
C VAL A 73 -14.56 2.34 -3.04
N LEU A 74 -13.64 2.65 -2.13
CA LEU A 74 -13.07 3.99 -1.96
C LEU A 74 -12.34 4.43 -3.23
N VAL A 75 -11.57 3.52 -3.83
CA VAL A 75 -10.91 3.83 -5.09
C VAL A 75 -11.94 4.09 -6.17
N ASP A 76 -12.97 3.28 -6.33
CA ASP A 76 -13.96 3.48 -7.40
C ASP A 76 -14.71 4.81 -7.29
N THR A 77 -14.92 5.31 -6.07
CA THR A 77 -15.62 6.58 -5.82
C THR A 77 -14.72 7.82 -5.90
N VAL A 78 -13.42 7.70 -5.59
CA VAL A 78 -12.50 8.85 -5.58
C VAL A 78 -11.88 9.09 -6.97
N GLY A 79 -12.14 10.26 -7.57
CA GLY A 79 -11.59 10.63 -8.88
C GLY A 79 -10.10 10.99 -8.88
N ARG A 80 -9.54 11.43 -7.74
CA ARG A 80 -8.15 11.91 -7.62
C ARG A 80 -7.19 10.80 -7.20
N LYS A 81 -6.96 9.82 -8.08
CA LYS A 81 -6.15 8.61 -7.81
C LYS A 81 -4.75 8.90 -7.26
N GLY A 82 -4.06 9.92 -7.80
CA GLY A 82 -2.73 10.33 -7.33
C GLY A 82 -2.72 10.80 -5.88
N VAL A 83 -3.76 11.52 -5.44
CA VAL A 83 -3.87 11.96 -4.04
C VAL A 83 -4.12 10.78 -3.12
N LEU A 84 -4.94 9.82 -3.53
CA LEU A 84 -5.22 8.63 -2.73
C LEU A 84 -3.95 7.78 -2.52
N MET A 85 -3.14 7.63 -3.56
CA MET A 85 -1.81 7.01 -3.47
C MET A 85 -0.88 7.77 -2.51
N ALA A 86 -0.81 9.10 -2.61
CA ALA A 86 0.00 9.91 -1.70
C ALA A 86 -0.45 9.80 -0.23
N VAL A 87 -1.76 9.80 0.02
CA VAL A 87 -2.34 9.59 1.36
C VAL A 87 -2.01 8.19 1.88
N SER A 88 -2.09 7.16 1.04
CA SER A 88 -1.68 5.80 1.40
C SER A 88 -0.22 5.75 1.86
N LEU A 89 0.71 6.36 1.13
CA LEU A 89 2.12 6.41 1.54
C LEU A 89 2.34 7.17 2.85
N PHE A 90 1.70 8.32 3.00
CA PHE A 90 1.76 9.09 4.25
C PHE A 90 1.23 8.26 5.43
N TRP A 91 0.11 7.56 5.23
CA TRP A 91 -0.51 6.71 6.23
C TRP A 91 0.32 5.48 6.59
N VAL A 92 1.17 4.98 5.68
CA VAL A 92 2.12 3.92 6.02
C VAL A 92 3.28 4.48 6.84
N GLY A 93 3.86 5.61 6.44
CA GLY A 93 5.00 6.19 7.13
C GLY A 93 4.69 6.72 8.53
N PHE A 94 3.51 7.32 8.73
CA PHE A 94 3.14 7.95 10.00
C PHE A 94 3.09 6.97 11.20
N PRO A 95 2.41 5.81 11.14
CA PRO A 95 2.44 4.83 12.22
C PRO A 95 3.82 4.25 12.47
N TYR A 96 4.64 4.03 11.43
CA TYR A 96 6.03 3.60 11.63
C TYR A 96 6.85 4.64 12.39
N LEU A 97 6.65 5.93 12.12
CA LEU A 97 7.25 7.00 12.91
C LEU A 97 6.80 6.94 14.37
N LEU A 98 5.49 6.73 14.62
CA LEU A 98 4.96 6.60 15.98
C LEU A 98 5.55 5.40 16.74
N MET A 99 5.81 4.28 16.05
CA MET A 99 6.45 3.12 16.67
C MET A 99 7.84 3.45 17.21
N GLY A 100 8.57 4.39 16.59
CA GLY A 100 9.90 4.82 17.05
C GLY A 100 9.90 5.52 18.42
N PHE A 101 8.74 5.90 18.94
CA PHE A 101 8.60 6.57 20.24
C PHE A 101 7.95 5.70 21.31
N THR A 102 7.55 4.47 21.00
CA THR A 102 6.81 3.61 21.93
C THR A 102 7.54 2.33 22.27
N HIS A 103 7.39 1.91 23.52
CA HIS A 103 7.82 0.60 24.02
C HIS A 103 6.63 -0.28 24.42
N SER A 104 5.41 0.16 24.10
CA SER A 104 4.19 -0.57 24.44
C SER A 104 3.80 -1.55 23.33
N TYR A 105 3.72 -2.83 23.68
CA TYR A 105 3.29 -3.88 22.76
C TYR A 105 1.91 -3.61 22.13
N LEU A 106 0.95 -3.10 22.91
CA LEU A 106 -0.39 -2.78 22.41
C LEU A 106 -0.36 -1.60 21.43
N MET A 107 0.48 -0.60 21.69
CA MET A 107 0.66 0.51 20.76
C MET A 107 1.32 0.06 19.46
N LEU A 108 2.29 -0.86 19.53
CA LEU A 108 2.87 -1.50 18.34
C LEU A 108 1.81 -2.22 17.52
N LEU A 109 0.96 -3.04 18.16
CA LEU A 109 -0.16 -3.72 17.48
C LEU A 109 -1.12 -2.73 16.80
N GLY A 110 -1.48 -1.64 17.49
CA GLY A 110 -2.30 -0.58 16.90
C GLY A 110 -1.62 0.07 15.69
N CYS A 111 -0.34 0.39 15.79
CA CYS A 111 0.40 1.03 14.70
C CYS A 111 0.55 0.08 13.49
N VAL A 112 0.85 -1.21 13.68
CA VAL A 112 0.98 -2.14 12.55
C VAL A 112 -0.35 -2.44 11.88
N ALA A 113 -1.46 -2.40 12.63
CA ALA A 113 -2.79 -2.47 12.05
C ALA A 113 -3.06 -1.24 11.15
N LEU A 114 -2.69 -0.04 11.60
CA LEU A 114 -2.81 1.18 10.79
C LEU A 114 -1.93 1.12 9.53
N VAL A 115 -0.70 0.59 9.64
CA VAL A 115 0.17 0.34 8.48
C VAL A 115 -0.53 -0.60 7.49
N GLY A 116 -1.04 -1.74 7.97
CA GLY A 116 -1.74 -2.72 7.13
C GLY A 116 -2.88 -2.07 6.34
N PHE A 117 -3.68 -1.24 7.03
CA PHE A 117 -4.78 -0.52 6.40
C PHE A 117 -4.31 0.45 5.31
N GLY A 118 -3.36 1.33 5.62
CA GLY A 118 -2.86 2.31 4.65
C GLY A 118 -2.17 1.67 3.46
N ASN A 119 -1.43 0.59 3.69
CA ASN A 119 -0.66 -0.09 2.66
C ASN A 119 -1.58 -0.74 1.60
N SER A 120 -2.67 -1.37 2.04
CA SER A 120 -3.63 -2.03 1.15
C SER A 120 -4.39 -1.08 0.23
N LEU A 121 -4.43 0.22 0.50
CA LEU A 121 -5.08 1.20 -0.37
C LEU A 121 -4.26 1.53 -1.64
N TRP A 122 -2.96 1.24 -1.65
CA TRP A 122 -2.10 1.57 -2.79
C TRP A 122 -2.46 0.76 -4.05
N HIS A 123 -2.55 -0.57 -3.91
CA HIS A 123 -2.67 -1.51 -5.03
C HIS A 123 -4.00 -1.39 -5.82
N PRO A 124 -5.19 -1.31 -5.18
CA PRO A 124 -6.44 -1.12 -5.91
C PRO A 124 -6.49 0.21 -6.65
N THR A 125 -5.67 1.19 -6.27
CA THR A 125 -5.55 2.49 -6.94
C THR A 125 -4.56 2.43 -8.10
N ALA A 126 -3.35 1.93 -7.84
CA ALA A 126 -2.22 1.97 -8.76
C ALA A 126 -2.44 1.06 -9.97
N ILE A 127 -2.84 -0.20 -9.75
CA ILE A 127 -2.94 -1.21 -10.81
C ILE A 127 -3.96 -0.81 -11.89
N PRO A 128 -5.22 -0.46 -11.56
CA PRO A 128 -6.20 -0.03 -12.57
C PRO A 128 -5.81 1.30 -13.22
N THR A 129 -5.18 2.22 -12.48
CA THR A 129 -4.72 3.50 -13.03
C THR A 129 -3.67 3.27 -14.11
N LEU A 130 -2.63 2.47 -13.83
CA LEU A 130 -1.60 2.12 -14.80
C LEU A 130 -2.18 1.35 -15.99
N ALA A 131 -3.06 0.37 -15.74
CA ALA A 131 -3.68 -0.44 -16.79
C ALA A 131 -4.56 0.39 -17.74
N ARG A 132 -5.26 1.42 -17.23
CA ARG A 132 -6.08 2.33 -18.05
C ARG A 132 -5.24 3.35 -18.81
N ARG A 133 -4.13 3.83 -18.22
CA ARG A 133 -3.23 4.82 -18.82
C ARG A 133 -2.32 4.26 -19.92
N PHE A 134 -2.02 2.96 -19.89
CA PHE A 134 -1.11 2.29 -20.84
C PHE A 134 -1.75 1.06 -21.48
N PRO A 135 -2.84 1.20 -22.25
CA PRO A 135 -3.64 0.06 -22.71
C PRO A 135 -2.88 -0.90 -23.64
N GLU A 136 -1.95 -0.40 -24.45
CA GLU A 136 -1.13 -1.19 -25.38
C GLU A 136 0.09 -1.85 -24.71
N ARG A 137 0.49 -1.40 -23.51
CA ARG A 137 1.71 -1.84 -22.81
C ARG A 137 1.45 -2.28 -21.37
N LYS A 138 0.23 -2.70 -21.06
CA LYS A 138 -0.21 -3.05 -19.69
C LYS A 138 0.72 -4.06 -19.03
N GLY A 139 1.09 -5.12 -19.75
CA GLY A 139 2.00 -6.16 -19.24
C GLY A 139 3.34 -5.58 -18.79
N LEU A 140 4.02 -4.82 -19.67
CA LEU A 140 5.30 -4.18 -19.35
C LEU A 140 5.18 -3.24 -18.15
N VAL A 141 4.17 -2.38 -18.13
CA VAL A 141 4.00 -1.37 -17.09
C VAL A 141 3.67 -2.01 -15.74
N LEU A 142 2.83 -3.04 -15.72
CA LEU A 142 2.51 -3.78 -14.49
C LEU A 142 3.70 -4.60 -14.00
N SER A 143 4.51 -5.17 -14.90
CA SER A 143 5.76 -5.84 -14.53
C SER A 143 6.78 -4.86 -13.94
N LEU A 144 6.96 -3.68 -14.56
CA LEU A 144 7.84 -2.63 -14.03
C LEU A 144 7.32 -2.07 -12.70
N HIS A 145 6.01 -1.95 -12.55
CA HIS A 145 5.38 -1.60 -11.28
C HIS A 145 5.75 -2.64 -10.22
N GLY A 146 5.47 -3.93 -10.45
CA GLY A 146 5.73 -4.99 -9.47
C GLY A 146 7.21 -5.30 -9.19
N MET A 147 8.15 -4.79 -10.01
CA MET A 147 9.58 -4.79 -9.66
C MET A 147 9.93 -3.78 -8.57
N GLY A 148 9.15 -2.70 -8.50
CA GLY A 148 9.36 -1.61 -7.56
C GLY A 148 8.91 -1.99 -6.18
#